data_AF-A0A225M3D2-F1
#
_entry.id   AF-A0A225M3D2-F1
#
_cell.length_a   1.000
_cell.length_b   1.000
_cell.length_c   1.000
_cell.angle_alpha   90.00
_cell.angle_beta   90.00
_cell.angle_gamma   90.00
#
_symmetry.space_group_name_H-M   'P 1'
#
loop_
_entity.id
_entity.type
_entity.pdbx_description
1 polymer ?
#
loop_
_entity_poly.entity_id
_entity_poly.type
_entity_poly.pdbx_seq_one_letter_code
_entity_poly.pdbx_strand_id
1 'polypeptide(L)'
;MLDLPHGPELLDTARRSLLEEILPALPPEQGYTARMIAKAMAIAARELECGADTERDCTRLIAEFLNNAAAAAPDTPVTLDTLDTPDTPDTPDTLDASAAAAARGHADRAQALLAARIRGRAIAPGLEPQLRALLLQLTRAKLAVSNPKYLSQR
;
A
#
# COMPACT_ATOMS: atom_id res chain seq x y z
N MET A 1 -2.57 -29.31 -16.04
CA MET A 1 -2.03 -28.04 -15.53
C MET A 1 -3.06 -27.55 -14.52
N LEU A 2 -2.80 -27.74 -13.22
CA LEU A 2 -3.71 -27.30 -12.16
C LEU A 2 -3.31 -25.87 -11.84
N ASP A 3 -4.11 -24.90 -12.26
CA ASP A 3 -4.01 -23.53 -11.75
C ASP A 3 -4.27 -23.60 -10.24
N LEU A 4 -3.22 -23.41 -9.45
CA LEU A 4 -3.35 -23.34 -8.00
C LEU A 4 -4.07 -22.03 -7.66
N PRO A 5 -5.04 -22.05 -6.74
CA PRO A 5 -5.73 -20.83 -6.33
C PRO A 5 -4.74 -19.81 -5.78
N HIS A 6 -4.87 -18.56 -6.21
CA HIS A 6 -3.98 -17.48 -5.78
C HIS A 6 -4.35 -17.03 -4.35
N GLY A 7 -3.41 -16.38 -3.65
CA GLY A 7 -3.57 -15.97 -2.24
C GLY A 7 -4.90 -15.27 -1.89
N PRO A 8 -5.40 -14.31 -2.70
CA PRO A 8 -6.70 -13.69 -2.46
C PRO A 8 -7.89 -14.68 -2.52
N GLU A 9 -7.89 -15.57 -3.50
CA GLU A 9 -8.95 -16.59 -3.70
C GLU A 9 -8.99 -17.58 -2.54
N LEU A 10 -7.82 -17.94 -2.00
CA LEU A 10 -7.69 -18.77 -0.80
C LEU A 10 -8.28 -18.08 0.43
N LEU A 11 -7.96 -16.79 0.63
CA LEU A 11 -8.50 -16.02 1.74
C LEU A 11 -10.01 -15.85 1.63
N ASP A 12 -10.54 -15.63 0.42
CA ASP A 12 -11.97 -15.50 0.20
C ASP A 12 -12.70 -16.82 0.42
N THR A 13 -12.13 -17.94 -0.01
CA THR A 13 -12.67 -19.27 0.24
C THR A 13 -12.69 -19.58 1.74
N ALA A 14 -11.58 -19.37 2.43
CA ALA A 14 -11.50 -19.59 3.86
C ALA A 14 -12.44 -18.67 4.66
N ARG A 15 -12.60 -17.41 4.23
CA ARG A 15 -13.56 -16.46 4.82
C ARG A 15 -15.00 -16.94 4.63
N ARG A 16 -15.34 -17.49 3.46
CA ARG A 16 -16.67 -18.01 3.15
C ARG A 16 -17.01 -19.20 4.06
N SER A 17 -16.14 -20.21 4.11
CA SER A 17 -16.33 -21.37 5.00
C SER A 17 -16.41 -20.96 6.48
N LEU A 18 -15.61 -19.98 6.92
CA LEU A 18 -15.71 -19.45 8.28
C LEU A 18 -17.09 -18.84 8.59
N LEU A 19 -17.69 -18.10 7.65
CA LEU A 19 -18.97 -17.42 7.86
C LEU A 19 -20.19 -18.31 7.63
N GLU A 20 -20.12 -19.21 6.67
CA GLU A 20 -21.25 -20.03 6.23
C GLU A 20 -21.34 -21.37 6.97
N GLU A 21 -20.19 -21.96 7.30
CA GLU A 21 -20.13 -23.31 7.88
C GLU A 21 -19.77 -23.27 9.37
N ILE A 22 -18.72 -22.53 9.72
CA ILE A 22 -18.18 -22.54 11.08
C ILE A 22 -19.00 -21.63 11.99
N LEU A 23 -19.26 -20.38 11.61
CA LEU A 23 -19.96 -19.40 12.45
C LEU A 23 -21.33 -19.88 12.96
N PRO A 24 -22.20 -20.55 12.17
CA PRO A 24 -23.47 -21.06 12.68
C PRO A 24 -23.33 -22.18 13.72
N ALA A 25 -22.20 -22.91 13.71
CA ALA A 25 -21.91 -23.98 14.66
C ALA A 25 -21.19 -23.49 15.93
N LEU A 26 -20.73 -22.23 15.96
CA LEU A 26 -20.02 -21.67 17.11
C LEU A 26 -20.99 -21.22 18.22
N PRO A 27 -20.55 -21.29 19.49
CA PRO A 27 -21.23 -20.61 20.59
C PRO A 27 -21.40 -19.11 20.32
N PRO A 28 -22.49 -18.48 20.79
CA PRO A 28 -22.79 -17.08 20.50
C PRO A 28 -21.71 -16.11 21.00
N GLU A 29 -20.99 -16.45 22.08
CA GLU A 29 -19.89 -15.66 22.63
C GLU A 29 -18.71 -15.53 21.66
N GLN A 30 -18.52 -16.52 20.78
CA GLN A 30 -17.43 -16.56 19.80
C GLN A 30 -17.81 -15.94 18.46
N GLY A 31 -19.09 -15.65 18.24
CA GLY A 31 -19.60 -15.13 16.96
C GLY A 31 -19.01 -13.77 16.58
N TYR A 32 -18.74 -12.90 17.57
CA TYR A 32 -18.04 -11.63 17.33
C TYR A 32 -16.62 -11.86 16.80
N THR A 33 -15.87 -12.75 17.44
CA THR A 33 -14.48 -13.09 17.07
C THR A 33 -14.41 -13.67 15.67
N ALA A 34 -15.29 -14.62 15.32
CA ALA A 34 -15.35 -15.19 13.97
C ALA A 34 -15.65 -14.12 12.89
N ARG A 35 -16.57 -13.19 13.15
CA ARG A 35 -16.83 -12.07 12.24
C ARG A 35 -15.66 -11.10 12.13
N MET A 36 -14.91 -10.87 13.22
CA MET A 36 -13.69 -10.06 13.21
C MET A 36 -12.59 -10.70 12.36
N ILE A 37 -12.37 -12.01 12.51
CA ILE A 37 -11.42 -12.79 11.68
C ILE A 37 -11.82 -12.69 10.21
N ALA A 38 -13.10 -12.93 9.89
CA ALA A 38 -13.58 -12.85 8.51
C ALA A 38 -13.36 -11.46 7.88
N LYS A 39 -13.54 -10.38 8.65
CA LYS A 39 -13.22 -9.02 8.20
C LYS A 39 -11.74 -8.82 7.93
N ALA A 40 -10.87 -9.32 8.81
CA ALA A 40 -9.42 -9.25 8.63
C ALA A 40 -8.98 -9.99 7.35
N MET A 41 -9.53 -11.17 7.09
CA MET A 41 -9.27 -11.93 5.87
C MET A 41 -9.69 -11.17 4.61
N ALA A 42 -10.85 -10.49 4.63
CA ALA A 42 -11.29 -9.67 3.50
C ALA A 42 -10.37 -8.46 3.24
N ILE A 43 -9.79 -7.88 4.30
CA ILE A 43 -8.81 -6.79 4.16
C ILE A 43 -7.51 -7.34 3.55
N ALA A 44 -7.00 -8.45 4.09
CA ALA A 44 -5.78 -9.09 3.60
C ALA A 44 -5.89 -9.53 2.13
N ALA A 45 -7.04 -10.04 1.70
CA ALA A 45 -7.28 -10.41 0.30
C ALA A 45 -7.14 -9.19 -0.63
N ARG A 46 -7.71 -8.04 -0.26
CA ARG A 46 -7.62 -6.80 -1.05
C ARG A 46 -6.22 -6.21 -1.06
N GLU A 47 -5.49 -6.33 0.05
CA GLU A 47 -4.09 -5.91 0.13
C GLU A 47 -3.21 -6.75 -0.81
N LEU A 48 -3.53 -8.04 -0.98
CA LEU A 48 -2.85 -8.90 -1.94
C LEU A 48 -3.24 -8.60 -3.39
N GLU A 49 -4.52 -8.31 -3.68
CA GLU A 49 -5.00 -8.02 -5.05
C GLU A 49 -4.52 -6.67 -5.56
N CYS A 50 -4.69 -5.61 -4.77
CA CYS A 50 -4.53 -4.23 -5.23
C CYS A 50 -3.49 -3.44 -4.41
N GLY A 51 -2.96 -4.01 -3.32
CA GLY A 51 -2.08 -3.29 -2.40
C GLY A 51 -0.73 -2.94 -3.01
N ALA A 52 -0.15 -3.82 -3.83
CA ALA A 52 1.11 -3.55 -4.52
C ALA A 52 0.99 -2.39 -5.51
N ASP A 53 -0.09 -2.34 -6.30
CA ASP A 53 -0.33 -1.27 -7.26
C ASP A 53 -0.67 0.05 -6.56
N THR A 54 -1.52 0.00 -5.54
CA THR A 54 -1.85 1.17 -4.71
C THR A 54 -0.59 1.78 -4.08
N GLU A 55 0.31 0.94 -3.60
CA GLU A 55 1.57 1.36 -2.98
C GLU A 55 2.57 1.93 -3.99
N ARG A 56 2.69 1.32 -5.18
CA ARG A 56 3.46 1.86 -6.30
C ARG A 56 2.96 3.24 -6.71
N ASP A 57 1.64 3.41 -6.87
CA ASP A 57 1.03 4.69 -7.22
C ASP A 57 1.25 5.76 -6.14
N CYS A 58 1.07 5.40 -4.87
CA CYS A 58 1.36 6.29 -3.75
C CYS A 58 2.83 6.75 -3.77
N THR A 59 3.74 5.82 -4.00
CA THR A 59 5.19 6.09 -4.07
C THR A 59 5.51 7.04 -5.21
N ARG A 60 4.96 6.79 -6.40
CA ARG A 60 5.12 7.64 -7.58
C ARG A 60 4.63 9.06 -7.31
N LEU A 61 3.43 9.23 -6.75
CA LEU A 61 2.87 10.55 -6.44
C LEU A 61 3.71 11.33 -5.41
N ILE A 62 4.25 10.64 -4.40
CA ILE A 62 5.15 11.25 -3.41
C ILE A 62 6.46 11.69 -4.08
N ALA A 63 7.06 10.83 -4.90
CA ALA A 63 8.29 11.14 -5.62
C ALA A 63 8.12 12.34 -6.58
N GLU A 64 7.03 12.38 -7.34
CA GLU A 64 6.66 13.51 -8.22
C GLU A 64 6.56 14.82 -7.42
N PHE A 65 5.86 14.79 -6.28
CA PHE A 65 5.75 15.98 -5.42
C PHE A 65 7.10 16.44 -4.87
N LEU A 66 7.93 15.51 -4.40
CA LEU A 66 9.26 15.82 -3.86
C LEU A 66 10.19 16.38 -4.93
N ASN A 67 10.15 15.85 -6.15
CA ASN A 67 10.91 16.37 -7.29
C ASN A 67 10.47 17.79 -7.66
N ASN A 68 9.16 18.04 -7.71
CA ASN A 68 8.61 19.38 -7.97
C ASN A 68 8.98 20.37 -6.86
N ALA A 69 8.98 19.92 -5.60
CA ALA A 69 9.38 20.74 -4.46
C ALA A 69 10.88 21.07 -4.47
N ALA A 70 11.73 20.14 -4.93
CA ALA A 70 13.15 20.38 -5.12
C ALA A 70 13.42 21.37 -6.27
N ALA A 71 12.73 21.23 -7.40
CA ALA A 71 12.86 22.12 -8.55
C ALA A 71 12.38 23.56 -8.25
N ALA A 72 11.42 23.72 -7.33
CA ALA A 72 10.92 25.02 -6.90
C ALA A 72 11.84 25.76 -5.91
N ALA A 73 12.91 25.12 -5.42
CA ALA A 73 13.94 25.74 -4.61
C ALA A 73 15.19 26.00 -5.49
N PRO A 74 15.38 27.21 -6.05
CA PRO A 74 16.62 27.52 -6.74
C PRO A 74 17.72 27.68 -5.68
N ASP A 75 18.48 26.60 -5.48
CA ASP A 75 19.86 26.51 -4.96
C ASP A 75 20.08 25.31 -4.03
N THR A 76 20.13 24.10 -4.59
CA THR A 76 21.15 23.05 -4.30
C THR A 76 20.83 21.76 -5.09
N PRO A 77 21.81 21.07 -5.69
CA PRO A 77 21.54 19.87 -6.45
C PRO A 77 21.31 18.68 -5.52
N VAL A 78 20.16 18.01 -5.64
CA VAL A 78 19.96 16.64 -5.16
C VAL A 78 19.70 15.78 -6.39
N THR A 79 20.73 15.12 -6.87
CA THR A 79 20.64 14.06 -7.88
C THR A 79 20.20 12.78 -7.19
N LEU A 80 19.06 12.22 -7.59
CA LEU A 80 18.64 10.87 -7.23
C LEU A 80 19.26 9.85 -8.21
N ASP A 81 20.57 9.94 -8.44
CA ASP A 81 21.32 9.04 -9.33
C ASP A 81 22.44 8.38 -8.53
N THR A 82 22.10 7.36 -7.75
CA THR A 82 22.95 6.17 -7.60
C THR A 82 22.11 5.03 -7.02
N LEU A 83 21.52 4.21 -7.89
CA LEU A 83 21.28 2.81 -7.57
C LEU A 83 22.12 1.99 -8.52
N ASP A 84 23.31 1.69 -8.03
CA ASP A 84 24.23 0.70 -8.54
C ASP A 84 23.53 -0.68 -8.51
N THR A 85 23.60 -1.35 -9.64
CA THR A 85 23.06 -2.69 -9.92
C THR A 85 23.70 -3.74 -8.99
N PRO A 86 22.94 -4.63 -8.32
CA PRO A 86 23.49 -5.91 -7.92
C PRO A 86 23.20 -6.93 -9.01
N ASP A 87 24.27 -7.36 -9.67
CA ASP A 87 24.31 -8.45 -10.63
C ASP A 87 24.59 -9.77 -9.86
N THR A 88 23.63 -10.69 -9.75
CA THR A 88 23.82 -12.15 -9.52
C THR A 88 22.49 -12.93 -9.56
N PRO A 89 22.48 -14.27 -9.82
CA PRO A 89 21.82 -14.86 -10.98
C PRO A 89 20.50 -15.61 -10.68
N ASP A 90 19.85 -15.97 -11.79
CA ASP A 90 18.54 -16.60 -11.93
C ASP A 90 18.23 -17.77 -10.99
N THR A 91 17.10 -17.66 -10.28
CA THR A 91 16.24 -18.78 -9.90
C THR A 91 14.77 -18.38 -10.15
N PRO A 92 13.93 -19.18 -10.87
CA PRO A 92 12.78 -18.61 -11.57
C PRO A 92 11.52 -18.34 -10.71
N ASP A 93 11.48 -18.76 -9.44
CA ASP A 93 10.24 -18.73 -8.65
C ASP A 93 10.27 -17.77 -7.44
N THR A 94 11.33 -16.98 -7.27
CA THR A 94 11.51 -16.04 -6.12
C THR A 94 11.53 -14.56 -6.51
N LEU A 95 11.39 -14.25 -7.81
CA LEU A 95 11.53 -12.89 -8.33
C LEU A 95 10.40 -11.94 -7.92
N ASP A 96 9.15 -12.43 -7.82
CA ASP A 96 8.01 -11.56 -7.52
C ASP A 96 8.01 -11.07 -6.06
N ALA A 97 8.33 -11.96 -5.12
CA ALA A 97 8.41 -11.61 -3.70
C ALA A 97 9.56 -10.63 -3.40
N SER A 98 10.71 -10.81 -4.05
CA SER A 98 11.89 -9.94 -3.87
C SER A 98 11.67 -8.56 -4.50
N ALA A 99 11.07 -8.51 -5.69
CA ALA A 99 10.69 -7.26 -6.35
C ALA A 99 9.62 -6.50 -5.55
N ALA A 100 8.62 -7.20 -5.00
CA ALA A 100 7.61 -6.60 -4.13
C ALA A 100 8.22 -6.05 -2.83
N ALA A 101 9.16 -6.77 -2.21
CA ALA A 101 9.86 -6.29 -1.02
C ALA A 101 10.74 -5.05 -1.30
N ALA A 102 11.44 -5.02 -2.43
CA ALA A 102 12.21 -3.85 -2.86
C ALA A 102 11.30 -2.64 -3.15
N ALA A 103 10.17 -2.85 -3.84
CA ALA A 103 9.18 -1.82 -4.10
C ALA A 103 8.57 -1.24 -2.82
N ARG A 104 8.23 -2.11 -1.85
CA ARG A 104 7.77 -1.70 -0.51
C ARG A 104 8.83 -0.89 0.24
N GLY A 105 10.09 -1.32 0.16
CA GLY A 105 11.23 -0.57 0.71
C GLY A 105 11.42 0.82 0.08
N HIS A 106 11.14 1.00 -1.22
CA HIS A 106 11.13 2.32 -1.86
C HIS A 106 9.95 3.18 -1.39
N ALA A 107 8.76 2.58 -1.24
CA ALA A 107 7.58 3.26 -0.74
C ALA A 107 7.79 3.84 0.66
N ASP A 108 8.34 3.04 1.57
CA ASP A 108 8.64 3.44 2.94
C ASP A 108 9.64 4.60 3.00
N ARG A 109 10.69 4.55 2.18
CA ARG A 109 11.69 5.63 2.10
C ARG A 109 11.09 6.94 1.57
N ALA A 110 10.29 6.89 0.51
CA ALA A 110 9.63 8.07 -0.04
C ALA A 110 8.68 8.72 0.99
N GLN A 111 7.87 7.91 1.68
CA GLN A 111 7.00 8.38 2.76
C GLN A 111 7.79 9.00 3.91
N ALA A 112 8.88 8.37 4.34
CA ALA A 112 9.74 8.88 5.41
C ALA A 112 10.36 10.24 5.05
N LEU A 113 10.81 10.41 3.82
CA LEU A 113 11.37 11.67 3.32
C LEU A 113 10.31 12.78 3.31
N LEU A 114 9.11 12.51 2.79
CA LEU A 114 8.00 13.47 2.82
C LEU A 114 7.63 13.85 4.27
N ALA A 115 7.52 12.87 5.17
CA ALA A 115 7.23 13.12 6.57
C ALA A 115 8.31 13.97 7.26
N ALA A 116 9.59 13.74 6.94
CA ALA A 116 10.70 14.56 7.43
C ALA A 116 10.59 16.02 6.95
N ARG A 117 10.29 16.25 5.66
CA ARG A 117 10.11 17.60 5.10
C ARG A 117 8.92 18.33 5.72
N ILE A 118 7.79 17.64 5.95
CA ILE A 118 6.61 18.21 6.63
C ILE A 118 6.97 18.63 8.06
N ARG A 119 7.57 17.72 8.84
CA ARG A 119 7.96 18.01 10.24
C ARG A 119 9.00 19.11 10.36
N GLY A 120 9.96 19.14 9.43
CA GLY A 120 10.98 20.18 9.35
C GLY A 120 10.49 21.51 8.78
N ARG A 121 9.20 21.64 8.43
CA ARG A 121 8.63 22.82 7.73
C ARG A 121 9.43 23.21 6.48
N ALA A 122 10.01 22.22 5.80
CA ALA A 122 10.85 22.39 4.62
C ALA A 122 10.06 22.26 3.31
N ILE A 123 8.75 22.58 3.36
CA ILE A 123 7.87 22.67 2.20
C ILE A 123 7.57 24.15 2.00
N ALA A 124 7.82 24.65 0.79
CA ALA A 124 7.56 26.05 0.47
C ALA A 124 6.06 26.38 0.68
N PRO A 125 5.70 27.55 1.24
CA PRO A 125 4.31 27.93 1.49
C PRO A 125 3.42 27.86 0.23
N GLY A 126 3.98 28.17 -0.94
CA GLY A 126 3.29 28.07 -2.23
C GLY A 126 2.91 26.64 -2.65
N LEU A 127 3.47 25.62 -1.99
CA LEU A 127 3.20 24.19 -2.26
C LEU A 127 2.21 23.57 -1.26
N GLU A 128 1.74 24.31 -0.25
CA GLU A 128 0.81 23.79 0.76
C GLU A 128 -0.52 23.28 0.17
N PRO A 129 -1.15 23.94 -0.82
CA PRO A 129 -2.36 23.42 -1.46
C PRO A 129 -2.12 22.08 -2.16
N GLN A 130 -1.00 21.94 -2.88
CA GLN A 130 -0.60 20.72 -3.56
C GLN A 130 -0.28 19.60 -2.56
N LEU A 131 0.40 19.93 -1.45
CA LEU A 131 0.66 18.99 -0.37
C LEU A 131 -0.65 18.46 0.24
N ARG A 132 -1.62 19.34 0.54
CA ARG A 132 -2.93 18.93 1.06
C ARG A 132 -3.67 18.03 0.06
N ALA A 133 -3.65 18.36 -1.22
CA ALA A 133 -4.27 17.55 -2.26
C ALA A 133 -3.64 16.16 -2.33
N LEU A 134 -2.30 16.09 -2.29
CA LEU A 134 -1.55 14.83 -2.27
C LEU A 134 -1.93 13.97 -1.05
N LEU A 135 -1.86 14.52 0.16
CA LEU A 135 -2.19 13.76 1.38
C LEU A 135 -3.63 13.22 1.37
N LEU A 136 -4.58 14.00 0.85
CA LEU A 136 -5.95 13.55 0.68
C LEU A 136 -6.06 12.42 -0.35
N GLN A 137 -5.35 12.51 -1.47
CA GLN A 137 -5.32 11.47 -2.49
C GLN A 137 -4.72 10.16 -1.95
N LEU A 138 -3.58 10.23 -1.26
CA LEU A 138 -2.95 9.08 -0.61
C LEU A 138 -3.88 8.42 0.42
N THR A 139 -4.55 9.24 1.23
CA THR A 139 -5.49 8.74 2.25
C THR A 139 -6.67 8.02 1.60
N ARG A 140 -7.24 8.58 0.54
CA ARG A 140 -8.35 7.94 -0.20
C ARG A 140 -7.91 6.63 -0.85
N ALA A 141 -6.72 6.59 -1.45
CA ALA A 141 -6.17 5.39 -2.06
C ALA A 141 -6.02 4.26 -1.02
N LYS A 142 -5.40 4.55 0.14
CA LYS A 142 -5.28 3.57 1.25
C LYS A 142 -6.64 3.16 1.84
N LEU A 143 -7.60 4.08 1.87
CA LEU A 143 -8.96 3.79 2.33
C LEU A 143 -9.72 2.91 1.33
N ALA A 144 -9.48 3.04 0.03
CA ALA A 144 -10.10 2.19 -0.99
C ALA A 144 -9.76 0.71 -0.79
N VAL A 145 -8.52 0.42 -0.40
CA VAL A 145 -8.06 -0.95 -0.12
C VAL A 145 -8.65 -1.47 1.20
N SER A 146 -8.40 -0.75 2.29
CA SER A 146 -8.77 -1.23 3.63
C SER A 146 -10.28 -1.15 3.91
N ASN A 147 -10.94 -0.08 3.47
CA ASN A 147 -12.31 0.26 3.86
C ASN A 147 -13.09 0.99 2.74
N PRO A 148 -13.32 0.35 1.57
CA PRO A 148 -13.90 0.99 0.38
C PRO A 148 -15.29 1.59 0.62
N LYS A 149 -16.07 1.04 1.55
CA LYS A 149 -17.43 1.52 1.89
C LYS A 149 -17.47 3.00 2.31
N TYR A 150 -16.40 3.55 2.86
CA TYR A 150 -16.35 4.97 3.27
C TYR A 150 -16.16 5.93 2.08
N LEU A 151 -15.77 5.43 0.91
CA LEU A 151 -15.66 6.23 -0.31
C LEU A 151 -16.99 6.34 -1.07
N SER A 152 -17.94 5.43 -0.82
CA SER A 152 -19.25 5.38 -1.49
C SER A 152 -20.35 6.19 -0.78
N GLN A 153 -20.11 6.73 0.41
CA GLN A 153 -21.10 7.46 1.22
C GLN A 153 -21.18 8.97 0.92
N ARG A 154 -21.01 9.38 -0.35
CA ARG A 154 -20.93 10.81 -0.71
C ARG A 154 -22.21 11.33 -1.36
#